data_AF-A0AAU0N356-F1
#
_entry.id   AF-A0AAU0N356-F1
#
_cell.length_a   1.000
_cell.length_b   1.000
_cell.length_c   1.000
_cell.angle_alpha   90.00
_cell.angle_beta   90.00
_cell.angle_gamma   90.00
#
_symmetry.space_group_name_H-M   'P 1'
#
loop_
_entity.id
_entity.type
_entity.pdbx_description
1 polymer ?
#
loop_
_entity_poly.entity_id
_entity_poly.type
_entity_poly.pdbx_seq_one_letter_code
_entity_poly.pdbx_strand_id
1 'polypeptide(L)'
;MKIILITLIFTLGFSLSSQTLAAEWRRYESRNFIVYSDLSKKQTLKKIHSFEQFKLSLHKFLNISESAETVPFEVYLFRNKQTLRKFTEKYNIAGFYMDRPGHPLMVVGPGSDDTIFFHEYVHFLNHRLGNFVYPRWYSEGIAEFYSTLDFKGNKAIIGGVPQDRLGWLGRSDMLPIKSLLEPGDSFKSHRFTGRFYATSWLLAHRMMLGPANGMKDYSDPFKKYLLRYTQGEKSADVFFEEFGVDGKEISNDLRRYAGMKMWNAIGIEVPDIPTNVKDHSLNEQEVVNIKVRLALASNNWDYAKTLLSENKKLINSEGRAALAIIQGHASNEVGEEASLIEELLEEQSLSGVAHAYLAHALWDFAEKKPDNRGALLEEALSHFETARAQNSLYGENTLLVKVYWELGRRQSALNEIIRLLKLNPASRSVNLLAGEYSIKAGMPQDARLFLNRVVDWAHSEEQAEKAIQLLAQLDDIDAQAE
;
A
#
# COMPACT_ATOMS: atom_id res chain seq x y z
N MET A 1 63.85 54.96 22.49
CA MET A 1 63.44 53.86 21.57
C MET A 1 63.05 52.67 22.44
N LYS A 2 61.85 52.11 22.45
CA LYS A 2 60.75 52.06 21.46
C LYS A 2 59.41 51.97 22.21
N ILE A 3 58.41 52.67 21.69
CA ILE A 3 56.99 52.54 22.03
C ILE A 3 56.47 51.32 21.25
N ILE A 4 55.78 50.38 21.90
CA ILE A 4 55.07 49.30 21.21
C ILE A 4 53.57 49.60 21.29
N LEU A 5 53.01 49.87 20.12
CA LEU A 5 51.61 50.12 19.83
C LEU A 5 50.91 48.77 19.63
N ILE A 6 49.85 48.48 20.39
CA ILE A 6 48.98 47.32 20.16
C ILE A 6 47.77 47.80 19.36
N THR A 7 47.67 47.36 18.11
CA THR A 7 46.55 47.63 17.22
C THR A 7 45.52 46.50 17.35
N LEU A 8 44.33 46.82 17.86
CA LEU A 8 43.18 45.91 17.89
C LEU A 8 42.55 45.85 16.48
N ILE A 9 42.51 44.66 15.88
CA ILE A 9 41.79 44.39 14.64
C ILE A 9 40.39 43.89 15.01
N PHE A 10 39.37 44.72 14.79
CA PHE A 10 37.97 44.30 14.83
C PHE A 10 37.62 43.57 13.52
N THR A 11 37.44 42.26 13.59
CA THR A 11 36.88 41.46 12.48
C THR A 11 35.35 41.49 12.59
N LEU A 12 34.70 42.22 11.69
CA LEU A 12 33.26 42.21 11.52
C LEU A 12 32.85 40.87 10.88
N GLY A 13 32.35 39.94 11.70
CA GLY A 13 31.78 38.68 11.23
C GLY A 13 30.42 38.91 10.56
N PHE A 14 30.39 39.00 9.23
CA PHE A 14 29.16 38.82 8.46
C PHE A 14 28.75 37.34 8.57
N SER A 15 27.85 37.05 9.51
CA SER A 15 27.17 35.76 9.55
C SER A 15 26.20 35.71 8.37
N LEU A 16 26.60 35.07 7.27
CA LEU A 16 25.64 34.56 6.30
C LEU A 16 24.82 33.49 7.01
N SER A 17 23.70 33.88 7.60
CA SER A 17 22.61 32.98 7.91
C SER A 17 22.15 32.37 6.60
N SER A 18 22.66 31.18 6.28
CA SER A 18 21.99 30.30 5.34
C SER A 18 20.62 30.02 5.93
N GLN A 19 19.62 30.81 5.54
CA GLN A 19 18.24 30.35 5.61
C GLN A 19 18.22 29.04 4.83
N THR A 20 18.22 27.94 5.56
CA THR A 20 17.89 26.64 5.00
C THR A 20 16.45 26.81 4.54
N LEU A 21 16.26 27.14 3.25
CA LEU A 21 14.96 27.10 2.62
C LEU A 21 14.38 25.73 2.96
N ALA A 22 13.32 25.72 3.78
CA ALA A 22 12.55 24.50 3.99
C ALA A 22 12.21 23.98 2.59
N ALA A 23 12.56 22.73 2.28
CA ALA A 23 12.24 22.22 0.95
C ALA A 23 10.72 22.29 0.79
N GLU A 24 10.30 23.01 -0.24
CA GLU A 24 8.91 23.18 -0.58
C GLU A 24 8.36 21.82 -0.98
N TRP A 25 7.28 21.40 -0.33
CA TRP A 25 6.51 20.25 -0.76
C TRP A 25 5.84 20.59 -2.09
N ARG A 26 5.82 19.63 -3.00
CA ARG A 26 5.25 19.79 -4.34
C ARG A 26 4.40 18.59 -4.71
N ARG A 27 3.36 18.84 -5.49
CA ARG A 27 2.51 17.81 -6.10
C ARG A 27 2.90 17.65 -7.56
N TYR A 28 3.14 16.41 -7.96
CA TYR A 28 3.40 16.02 -9.33
C TYR A 28 2.34 15.04 -9.80
N GLU A 29 1.94 15.15 -11.06
CA GLU A 29 0.96 14.24 -11.67
C GLU A 29 1.48 13.76 -13.02
N SER A 30 1.57 12.44 -13.13
CA SER A 30 1.97 11.70 -14.33
C SER A 30 0.77 10.88 -14.83
N ARG A 31 0.98 10.00 -15.82
CA ARG A 31 -0.13 9.18 -16.35
C ARG A 31 -0.70 8.26 -15.27
N ASN A 32 0.18 7.72 -14.41
CA ASN A 32 -0.18 6.65 -13.48
C ASN A 32 0.04 7.01 -12.01
N PHE A 33 0.70 8.13 -11.71
CA PHE A 33 1.07 8.50 -10.34
C PHE A 33 0.73 9.95 -10.00
N ILE A 34 0.20 10.15 -8.79
CA ILE A 34 0.10 11.43 -8.08
C ILE A 34 1.14 11.41 -6.97
N VAL A 35 2.14 12.30 -7.02
CA VAL A 35 3.31 12.23 -6.15
C VAL A 35 3.43 13.52 -5.34
N TYR A 36 3.41 13.39 -4.03
CA TYR A 36 3.68 14.46 -3.07
C TYR A 36 5.11 14.31 -2.55
N SER A 37 5.96 15.33 -2.69
CA SER A 37 7.39 15.20 -2.41
C SER A 37 7.99 16.45 -1.82
N ASP A 38 8.89 16.30 -0.82
CA ASP A 38 9.81 17.34 -0.35
C ASP A 38 11.26 17.13 -0.84
N LEU A 39 11.46 16.26 -1.83
CA LEU A 39 12.72 16.14 -2.57
C LEU A 39 12.88 17.29 -3.57
N SER A 40 14.11 17.50 -4.07
CA SER A 40 14.31 18.45 -5.16
C SER A 40 13.53 18.03 -6.42
N LYS A 41 13.06 18.99 -7.22
CA LYS A 41 12.34 18.73 -8.48
C LYS A 41 13.05 17.72 -9.38
N LYS A 42 14.37 17.82 -9.51
CA LYS A 42 15.19 16.88 -10.29
C LYS A 42 15.12 15.45 -9.74
N GLN A 43 15.23 15.28 -8.43
CA GLN A 43 15.12 13.96 -7.78
C GLN A 43 13.72 13.38 -7.93
N THR A 44 12.69 14.20 -7.71
CA THR A 44 11.29 13.76 -7.84
C THR A 44 10.97 13.33 -9.27
N LEU A 45 11.33 14.13 -10.27
CA LEU A 45 11.10 13.77 -11.68
C LEU A 45 11.83 12.48 -12.08
N LYS A 46 13.05 12.24 -11.55
CA LYS A 46 13.78 10.99 -11.76
C LYS A 46 13.02 9.79 -11.16
N LYS A 47 12.51 9.91 -9.93
CA LYS A 47 11.70 8.87 -9.29
C LYS A 47 10.42 8.57 -10.08
N ILE A 48 9.68 9.61 -10.48
CA ILE A 48 8.44 9.46 -11.26
C ILE A 48 8.70 8.76 -12.59
N HIS A 49 9.75 9.16 -13.31
CA HIS A 49 10.17 8.50 -14.55
C HIS A 49 10.49 7.02 -14.33
N SER A 50 11.25 6.69 -13.27
CA SER A 50 11.56 5.32 -12.88
C SER A 50 10.30 4.49 -12.59
N PHE A 51 9.32 5.05 -11.87
CA PHE A 51 8.05 4.38 -11.57
C PHE A 51 7.22 4.10 -12.83
N GLU A 52 7.14 5.07 -13.74
CA GLU A 52 6.45 4.92 -15.03
C GLU A 52 7.13 3.89 -15.93
N GLN A 53 8.47 3.93 -16.01
CA GLN A 53 9.26 2.94 -16.75
C GLN A 53 9.12 1.53 -16.16
N PHE A 54 9.06 1.42 -14.83
CA PHE A 54 8.87 0.14 -14.15
C PHE A 54 7.52 -0.47 -14.46
N LYS A 55 6.44 0.31 -14.29
CA LYS A 55 5.09 -0.13 -14.64
C LYS A 55 5.02 -0.60 -16.09
N LEU A 56 5.51 0.21 -17.03
CA LEU A 56 5.54 -0.13 -18.45
C LEU A 56 6.29 -1.45 -18.71
N SER A 57 7.48 -1.59 -18.12
CA SER A 57 8.32 -2.77 -18.32
C SER A 57 7.71 -4.02 -17.73
N LEU A 58 7.19 -3.93 -16.50
CA LEU A 58 6.54 -5.03 -15.82
C LEU A 58 5.31 -5.52 -16.60
N HIS A 59 4.49 -4.59 -17.12
CA HIS A 59 3.35 -4.93 -17.98
C HIS A 59 3.79 -5.68 -19.23
N LYS A 60 4.89 -5.27 -19.87
CA LYS A 60 5.44 -6.00 -21.03
C LYS A 60 5.96 -7.39 -20.66
N PHE A 61 6.69 -7.53 -19.55
CA PHE A 61 7.18 -8.83 -19.07
C PHE A 61 6.04 -9.80 -18.78
N LEU A 62 4.93 -9.31 -18.23
CA LEU A 62 3.76 -10.10 -17.87
C LEU A 62 2.71 -10.19 -18.98
N ASN A 63 2.96 -9.57 -20.14
CA ASN A 63 2.04 -9.48 -21.27
C ASN A 63 0.64 -8.96 -20.89
N ILE A 64 0.59 -7.91 -20.06
CA ILE A 64 -0.64 -7.26 -19.58
C ILE A 64 -0.94 -6.05 -20.46
N SER A 65 -2.20 -5.90 -20.89
CA SER A 65 -2.64 -4.70 -21.61
C SER A 65 -2.60 -3.45 -20.71
N GLU A 66 -2.02 -2.35 -21.21
CA GLU A 66 -2.00 -1.05 -20.51
C GLU A 66 -3.40 -0.47 -20.27
N SER A 67 -4.41 -0.90 -21.03
CA SER A 67 -5.80 -0.39 -20.92
C SER A 67 -6.53 -0.81 -19.64
N ALA A 68 -5.92 -1.69 -18.84
CA ALA A 68 -6.52 -2.27 -17.64
C ALA A 68 -6.43 -1.39 -16.38
N GLU A 69 -5.80 -0.20 -16.43
CA GLU A 69 -5.56 0.63 -15.23
C GLU A 69 -6.19 2.03 -15.31
N THR A 70 -7.07 2.33 -14.35
CA THR A 70 -7.88 3.57 -14.34
C THR A 70 -7.71 4.43 -13.08
N VAL A 71 -6.89 4.01 -12.10
CA VAL A 71 -6.68 4.76 -10.85
C VAL A 71 -5.20 5.10 -10.69
N PRO A 72 -4.84 6.40 -10.60
CA PRO A 72 -3.49 6.81 -10.26
C PRO A 72 -3.07 6.35 -8.85
N PHE A 73 -1.83 5.89 -8.71
CA PHE A 73 -1.21 5.62 -7.41
C PHE A 73 -0.81 6.91 -6.71
N GLU A 74 -1.17 7.05 -5.45
CA GLU A 74 -0.70 8.15 -4.62
C GLU A 74 0.65 7.79 -3.99
N VAL A 75 1.65 8.66 -4.10
CA VAL A 75 3.00 8.41 -3.59
C VAL A 75 3.50 9.59 -2.76
N TYR A 76 3.90 9.34 -1.52
CA TYR A 76 4.58 10.33 -0.67
C TYR A 76 6.08 10.04 -0.64
N LEU A 77 6.88 10.96 -1.16
CA LEU A 77 8.34 10.89 -1.16
C LEU A 77 8.91 11.80 -0.09
N PHE A 78 9.50 11.20 0.94
CA PHE A 78 10.12 11.93 2.04
C PHE A 78 11.65 12.02 1.87
N ARG A 79 12.18 13.22 2.00
CA ARG A 79 13.61 13.53 2.07
C ARG A 79 14.25 13.18 3.40
N ASN A 80 13.46 13.10 4.46
CA ASN A 80 13.97 12.98 5.82
C ASN A 80 13.26 11.84 6.60
N LYS A 81 14.06 10.94 7.20
CA LYS A 81 13.56 9.75 7.89
C LYS A 81 12.84 10.14 9.19
N GLN A 82 13.29 11.21 9.85
CA GLN A 82 12.66 11.75 11.06
C GLN A 82 11.25 12.28 10.76
N THR A 83 11.03 12.93 9.61
CA THR A 83 9.68 13.34 9.17
C THR A 83 8.81 12.13 8.87
N LEU A 84 9.31 11.15 8.11
CA LEU A 84 8.59 9.91 7.80
C LEU A 84 8.12 9.19 9.07
N ARG A 85 9.01 9.07 10.07
CA ARG A 85 8.71 8.40 11.35
C ARG A 85 7.55 9.01 12.13
N LYS A 86 7.11 10.23 11.81
CA LYS A 86 5.92 10.81 12.46
C LYS A 86 4.62 10.21 11.95
N PHE A 87 4.61 9.55 10.79
CA PHE A 87 3.41 8.98 10.17
C PHE A 87 3.21 7.49 10.46
N THR A 88 4.12 6.87 11.22
CA THR A 88 4.14 5.42 11.36
C THR A 88 4.89 5.00 12.62
N GLU A 89 4.32 4.04 13.35
CA GLU A 89 4.91 3.49 14.57
C GLU A 89 6.00 2.44 14.28
N LYS A 90 6.06 1.94 13.04
CA LYS A 90 7.04 0.92 12.66
C LYS A 90 8.45 1.51 12.64
N TYR A 91 9.36 0.90 13.40
CA TYR A 91 10.77 1.26 13.40
C TYR A 91 11.48 0.72 12.15
N ASN A 92 12.42 1.50 11.59
CA ASN A 92 13.29 1.10 10.46
C ASN A 92 12.61 0.76 9.13
N ILE A 93 11.46 1.33 8.83
CA ILE A 93 10.87 1.26 7.49
C ILE A 93 11.57 2.23 6.52
N ALA A 94 11.85 1.72 5.33
CA ALA A 94 12.34 2.51 4.20
C ALA A 94 11.21 2.90 3.23
N GLY A 95 10.02 2.32 3.39
CA GLY A 95 8.76 2.68 2.74
C GLY A 95 7.65 1.71 3.16
N PHE A 96 6.41 1.98 2.80
CA PHE A 96 5.29 1.04 2.99
C PHE A 96 4.13 1.32 2.02
N TYR A 97 3.39 0.26 1.71
CA TYR A 97 2.14 0.31 0.97
C TYR A 97 0.93 0.31 1.89
N MET A 98 -0.11 1.01 1.48
CA MET A 98 -1.42 1.03 2.14
C MET A 98 -2.50 0.68 1.13
N ASP A 99 -3.19 -0.42 1.44
CA ASP A 99 -4.36 -0.85 0.69
C ASP A 99 -5.55 0.03 1.04
N ARG A 100 -5.81 1.04 0.22
CA ARG A 100 -6.98 1.91 0.34
C ARG A 100 -7.95 1.64 -0.81
N PRO A 101 -9.23 1.36 -0.51
CA PRO A 101 -10.27 1.14 -1.50
C PRO A 101 -10.34 2.27 -2.54
N GLY A 102 -9.98 1.94 -3.78
CA GLY A 102 -10.03 2.86 -4.91
C GLY A 102 -8.89 3.88 -5.02
N HIS A 103 -7.95 3.97 -4.08
CA HIS A 103 -6.83 4.94 -4.10
C HIS A 103 -5.56 4.40 -3.42
N PRO A 104 -4.86 3.42 -4.03
CA PRO A 104 -3.68 2.81 -3.43
C PRO A 104 -2.62 3.88 -3.12
N LEU A 105 -2.03 3.78 -1.93
CA LEU A 105 -1.07 4.76 -1.43
C LEU A 105 0.25 4.09 -1.10
N MET A 106 1.35 4.75 -1.47
CA MET A 106 2.69 4.35 -1.09
C MET A 106 3.43 5.49 -0.41
N VAL A 107 4.18 5.15 0.62
CA VAL A 107 5.11 6.06 1.29
C VAL A 107 6.53 5.56 1.09
N VAL A 108 7.41 6.44 0.67
CA VAL A 108 8.80 6.14 0.33
C VAL A 108 9.72 7.07 1.11
N GLY A 109 10.61 6.49 1.91
CA GLY A 109 11.55 7.21 2.76
C GLY A 109 12.85 7.62 2.05
N PRO A 110 13.72 8.40 2.70
CA PRO A 110 14.94 8.85 2.06
C PRO A 110 16.00 7.77 1.95
N GLY A 111 16.81 7.86 0.89
CA GLY A 111 17.84 6.88 0.61
C GLY A 111 17.30 5.50 0.21
N SER A 112 15.97 5.34 0.13
CA SER A 112 15.36 4.16 -0.45
C SER A 112 15.66 4.12 -1.95
N ASP A 113 16.15 2.96 -2.38
CA ASP A 113 16.18 2.61 -3.79
C ASP A 113 14.74 2.43 -4.30
N ASP A 114 14.54 2.53 -5.61
CA ASP A 114 13.25 2.31 -6.25
C ASP A 114 12.72 0.88 -6.04
N THR A 115 13.60 -0.05 -5.66
CA THR A 115 13.29 -1.44 -5.34
C THR A 115 12.15 -1.60 -4.35
N ILE A 116 12.03 -0.74 -3.33
CA ILE A 116 10.91 -0.79 -2.37
C ILE A 116 9.60 -0.46 -3.06
N PHE A 117 9.61 0.59 -3.88
CA PHE A 117 8.43 0.96 -4.65
C PHE A 117 8.05 -0.16 -5.62
N PHE A 118 9.04 -0.73 -6.31
CA PHE A 118 8.85 -1.84 -7.24
C PHE A 118 8.29 -3.09 -6.55
N HIS A 119 8.82 -3.47 -5.39
CA HIS A 119 8.37 -4.61 -4.60
C HIS A 119 6.89 -4.48 -4.24
N GLU A 120 6.51 -3.34 -3.68
CA GLU A 120 5.13 -3.08 -3.29
C GLU A 120 4.18 -2.94 -4.49
N TYR A 121 4.65 -2.37 -5.61
CA TYR A 121 3.87 -2.32 -6.84
C TYR A 121 3.62 -3.72 -7.42
N VAL A 122 4.58 -4.64 -7.32
CA VAL A 122 4.41 -6.04 -7.74
C VAL A 122 3.36 -6.73 -6.86
N HIS A 123 3.35 -6.50 -5.54
CA HIS A 123 2.25 -6.98 -4.71
C HIS A 123 0.90 -6.44 -5.22
N PHE A 124 0.77 -5.13 -5.41
CA PHE A 124 -0.48 -4.57 -5.94
C PHE A 124 -0.90 -5.24 -7.26
N LEU A 125 0.03 -5.39 -8.20
CA LEU A 125 -0.28 -5.94 -9.51
C LEU A 125 -0.66 -7.42 -9.45
N ASN A 126 0.05 -8.22 -8.65
CA ASN A 126 -0.24 -9.65 -8.48
C ASN A 126 -1.63 -9.89 -7.91
N HIS A 127 -2.01 -9.12 -6.89
CA HIS A 127 -3.33 -9.23 -6.31
C HIS A 127 -4.42 -8.69 -7.26
N ARG A 128 -4.10 -7.74 -8.16
CA ARG A 128 -5.05 -7.19 -9.15
C ARG A 128 -5.33 -8.16 -10.29
N LEU A 129 -4.31 -8.88 -10.76
CA LEU A 129 -4.40 -9.80 -11.89
C LEU A 129 -4.75 -11.22 -11.48
N GLY A 130 -4.51 -11.59 -10.22
CA GLY A 130 -4.63 -12.95 -9.74
C GLY A 130 -6.07 -13.40 -9.55
N ASN A 131 -6.46 -14.45 -10.27
CA ASN A 131 -7.55 -15.35 -9.86
C ASN A 131 -7.05 -16.44 -8.90
N PHE A 132 -5.74 -16.53 -8.69
CA PHE A 132 -5.09 -17.52 -7.85
C PHE A 132 -4.74 -16.95 -6.48
N VAL A 133 -4.80 -17.82 -5.48
CA VAL A 133 -4.21 -17.56 -4.18
C VAL A 133 -2.74 -17.97 -4.25
N TYR A 134 -1.84 -17.00 -4.06
CA TYR A 134 -0.41 -17.27 -4.07
C TYR A 134 0.09 -17.69 -2.69
N PRO A 135 0.88 -18.78 -2.58
CA PRO A 135 1.63 -19.09 -1.39
C PRO A 135 2.51 -17.91 -0.99
N ARG A 136 2.64 -17.66 0.31
CA ARG A 136 3.39 -16.51 0.83
C ARG A 136 4.82 -16.42 0.27
N TRP A 137 5.53 -17.54 0.25
CA TRP A 137 6.91 -17.58 -0.29
C TRP A 137 6.95 -17.12 -1.75
N TYR A 138 5.92 -17.45 -2.54
CA TYR A 138 5.88 -17.09 -3.95
C TYR A 138 5.51 -15.62 -4.10
N SER A 139 4.49 -15.13 -3.38
CA SER A 139 4.09 -13.71 -3.37
C SER A 139 5.25 -12.79 -3.04
N GLU A 140 6.03 -13.13 -2.00
CA GLU A 140 7.21 -12.37 -1.60
C GLU A 140 8.39 -12.60 -2.55
N GLY A 141 8.61 -13.83 -2.99
CA GLY A 141 9.71 -14.18 -3.89
C GLY A 141 9.61 -13.51 -5.25
N ILE A 142 8.41 -13.42 -5.84
CA ILE A 142 8.21 -12.71 -7.11
C ILE A 142 8.28 -11.20 -6.95
N ALA A 143 7.82 -10.65 -5.80
CA ALA A 143 7.98 -9.24 -5.50
C ALA A 143 9.47 -8.87 -5.41
N GLU A 144 10.27 -9.67 -4.69
CA GLU A 144 11.73 -9.52 -4.65
C GLU A 144 12.38 -9.74 -6.03
N PHE A 145 11.86 -10.66 -6.86
CA PHE A 145 12.42 -10.92 -8.18
C PHE A 145 12.20 -9.75 -9.14
N TYR A 146 10.96 -9.29 -9.27
CA TYR A 146 10.62 -8.19 -10.16
C TYR A 146 11.10 -6.83 -9.61
N SER A 147 11.29 -6.66 -8.31
CA SER A 147 11.87 -5.43 -7.76
C SER A 147 13.31 -5.20 -8.18
N THR A 148 14.00 -6.22 -8.70
CA THR A 148 15.36 -6.10 -9.26
C THR A 148 15.41 -5.53 -10.68
N LEU A 149 14.28 -5.07 -11.22
CA LEU A 149 14.21 -4.50 -12.56
C LEU A 149 15.14 -3.31 -12.67
N ASP A 150 16.09 -3.42 -13.60
CA ASP A 150 17.11 -2.41 -13.89
C ASP A 150 16.99 -1.92 -15.34
N PHE A 151 17.26 -0.64 -15.55
CA PHE A 151 17.15 0.01 -16.86
C PHE A 151 18.53 0.32 -17.42
N LYS A 152 18.87 -0.32 -18.55
CA LYS A 152 20.14 -0.10 -19.26
C LYS A 152 19.87 0.37 -20.69
N GLY A 153 19.85 1.69 -20.87
CA GLY A 153 19.48 2.31 -22.14
C GLY A 153 18.01 2.03 -22.45
N ASN A 154 17.72 1.43 -23.60
CA ASN A 154 16.37 1.03 -24.02
C ASN A 154 16.01 -0.41 -23.61
N LYS A 155 16.70 -0.98 -22.62
CA LYS A 155 16.45 -2.34 -22.14
C LYS A 155 16.06 -2.32 -20.68
N ALA A 156 14.96 -2.99 -20.37
CA ALA A 156 14.61 -3.38 -19.01
C ALA A 156 15.12 -4.80 -18.77
N ILE A 157 15.82 -5.01 -17.65
CA ILE A 157 16.44 -6.28 -17.29
C ILE A 157 15.93 -6.72 -15.93
N ILE A 158 15.46 -7.96 -15.81
CA ILE A 158 15.00 -8.57 -14.56
C ILE A 158 15.80 -9.82 -14.21
N GLY A 159 15.77 -10.20 -12.94
CA GLY A 159 16.49 -11.37 -12.41
C GLY A 159 17.84 -11.04 -11.81
N GLY A 160 18.05 -9.76 -11.42
CA GLY A 160 19.17 -9.36 -10.58
C GLY A 160 19.06 -9.93 -9.17
N VAL A 161 20.10 -9.70 -8.36
CA VAL A 161 20.12 -10.11 -6.95
C VAL A 161 19.75 -8.90 -6.07
N PRO A 162 18.70 -9.00 -5.23
CA PRO A 162 18.34 -7.92 -4.32
C PRO A 162 19.48 -7.65 -3.34
N GLN A 163 20.03 -6.44 -3.38
CA GLN A 163 21.24 -6.10 -2.62
C GLN A 163 21.05 -6.28 -1.12
N ASP A 164 19.88 -5.89 -0.60
CA ASP A 164 19.51 -6.01 0.82
C ASP A 164 19.32 -7.47 1.28
N ARG A 165 19.37 -8.44 0.35
CA ARG A 165 19.22 -9.87 0.65
C ARG A 165 20.53 -10.65 0.51
N LEU A 166 21.58 -10.06 -0.05
CA LEU A 166 22.87 -10.71 -0.28
C LEU A 166 23.45 -11.38 0.97
N GLY A 167 23.34 -10.72 2.13
CA GLY A 167 23.83 -11.24 3.41
C GLY A 167 23.14 -12.53 3.88
N TRP A 168 22.00 -12.90 3.28
CA TRP A 168 21.18 -14.04 3.67
C TRP A 168 21.14 -15.16 2.61
N LEU A 169 21.80 -14.98 1.46
CA LEU A 169 21.83 -15.95 0.36
C LEU A 169 22.91 -17.03 0.51
N GLY A 170 23.70 -16.97 1.59
CA GLY A 170 24.66 -18.02 1.93
C GLY A 170 23.99 -19.38 2.10
N ARG A 171 24.67 -20.47 1.68
CA ARG A 171 24.13 -21.84 1.78
C ARG A 171 23.71 -22.25 3.19
N SER A 172 24.38 -21.74 4.23
CA SER A 172 24.05 -21.94 5.64
C SER A 172 22.84 -21.13 6.13
N ASP A 173 22.47 -20.08 5.41
CA ASP A 173 21.46 -19.11 5.83
C ASP A 173 20.12 -19.29 5.11
N MET A 174 20.03 -20.17 4.11
CA MET A 174 18.74 -20.57 3.55
C MET A 174 17.83 -21.21 4.59
N LEU A 175 16.52 -20.96 4.50
CA LEU A 175 15.55 -21.70 5.30
C LEU A 175 15.41 -23.14 4.78
N PRO A 176 15.17 -24.12 5.67
CA PRO A 176 14.67 -25.43 5.25
C PRO A 176 13.41 -25.26 4.38
N ILE A 177 13.30 -26.00 3.28
CA ILE A 177 12.19 -25.80 2.31
C ILE A 177 10.82 -25.91 2.97
N LYS A 178 10.64 -26.84 3.91
CA LYS A 178 9.36 -26.99 4.63
C LYS A 178 9.02 -25.73 5.43
N SER A 179 10.01 -25.13 6.11
CA SER A 179 9.83 -23.87 6.84
C SER A 179 9.62 -22.65 5.93
N LEU A 180 9.98 -22.75 4.64
CA LEU A 180 9.67 -21.73 3.65
C LEU A 180 8.22 -21.86 3.15
N LEU A 181 7.80 -23.09 2.84
CA LEU A 181 6.46 -23.40 2.33
C LEU A 181 5.40 -23.24 3.42
N GLU A 182 5.74 -23.58 4.66
CA GLU A 182 4.87 -23.54 5.86
C GLU A 182 5.59 -22.76 6.99
N PRO A 183 5.69 -21.43 6.93
CA PRO A 183 6.43 -20.65 7.92
C PRO A 183 5.80 -20.63 9.33
N GLY A 184 4.49 -20.84 9.43
CA GLY A 184 3.74 -20.74 10.69
C GLY A 184 4.00 -19.42 11.42
N ASP A 185 4.03 -19.47 12.76
CA ASP A 185 4.31 -18.30 13.62
C ASP A 185 5.77 -17.85 13.67
N SER A 186 6.68 -18.57 12.99
CA SER A 186 8.12 -18.30 13.04
C SER A 186 8.51 -16.92 12.46
N PHE A 187 7.58 -16.26 11.77
CA PHE A 187 7.76 -14.96 11.12
C PHE A 187 7.99 -13.78 12.08
N LYS A 188 7.91 -14.00 13.40
CA LYS A 188 8.13 -12.96 14.43
C LYS A 188 9.61 -12.59 14.65
N SER A 189 10.56 -13.40 14.15
CA SER A 189 12.00 -13.15 14.32
C SER A 189 12.60 -12.40 13.12
N HIS A 190 13.27 -11.27 13.34
CA HIS A 190 13.97 -10.52 12.28
C HIS A 190 14.93 -11.39 11.46
N ARG A 191 15.66 -12.31 12.12
CA ARG A 191 16.55 -13.25 11.43
C ARG A 191 15.78 -14.22 10.55
N PHE A 192 14.65 -14.75 11.03
CA PHE A 192 13.81 -15.64 10.23
C PHE A 192 13.27 -14.89 9.01
N THR A 193 12.73 -13.68 9.21
CA THR A 193 12.19 -12.83 8.16
C THR A 193 13.22 -12.55 7.06
N GLY A 194 14.44 -12.13 7.41
CA GLY A 194 15.50 -11.90 6.42
C GLY A 194 15.84 -13.15 5.59
N ARG A 195 15.95 -14.31 6.25
CA ARG A 195 16.16 -15.60 5.57
C ARG A 195 14.98 -16.02 4.72
N PHE A 196 13.75 -15.72 5.15
CA PHE A 196 12.52 -16.02 4.42
C PHE A 196 12.49 -15.26 3.10
N TYR A 197 12.70 -13.94 3.12
CA TYR A 197 12.73 -13.13 1.89
C TYR A 197 13.82 -13.59 0.93
N ALA A 198 15.03 -13.81 1.43
CA ALA A 198 16.16 -14.27 0.61
C ALA A 198 15.91 -15.67 -0.02
N THR A 199 15.39 -16.62 0.77
CA THR A 199 15.11 -17.98 0.27
C THR A 199 13.90 -17.97 -0.69
N SER A 200 12.90 -17.13 -0.42
CA SER A 200 11.72 -16.91 -1.29
C SER A 200 12.13 -16.37 -2.65
N TRP A 201 12.97 -15.32 -2.68
CA TRP A 201 13.55 -14.78 -3.90
C TRP A 201 14.30 -15.86 -4.67
N LEU A 202 15.17 -16.63 -4.01
CA LEU A 202 15.98 -17.65 -4.66
C LEU A 202 15.11 -18.74 -5.29
N LEU A 203 14.04 -19.16 -4.60
CA LEU A 203 13.10 -20.15 -5.13
C LEU A 203 12.31 -19.58 -6.32
N ALA A 204 11.78 -18.37 -6.21
CA ALA A 204 11.08 -17.70 -7.31
C ALA A 204 12.00 -17.52 -8.54
N HIS A 205 13.23 -17.06 -8.32
CA HIS A 205 14.26 -16.93 -9.35
C HIS A 205 14.57 -18.29 -10.02
N ARG A 206 14.69 -19.36 -9.23
CA ARG A 206 14.86 -20.74 -9.73
C ARG A 206 13.66 -21.22 -10.56
N MET A 207 12.43 -20.85 -10.18
CA MET A 207 11.23 -21.20 -10.94
C MET A 207 11.16 -20.44 -12.26
N MET A 208 11.51 -19.15 -12.26
CA MET A 208 11.42 -18.29 -13.45
C MET A 208 12.56 -18.51 -14.43
N LEU A 209 13.79 -18.61 -13.93
CA LEU A 209 15.01 -18.62 -14.77
C LEU A 209 15.73 -19.96 -14.78
N GLY A 210 15.18 -20.97 -14.11
CA GLY A 210 15.77 -22.32 -14.04
C GLY A 210 16.14 -22.89 -15.42
N PRO A 211 15.19 -23.00 -16.37
CA PRO A 211 15.46 -23.53 -17.71
C PRO A 211 16.55 -22.75 -18.44
N ALA A 212 16.52 -21.42 -18.37
CA ALA A 212 17.53 -20.55 -18.97
C ALA A 212 18.91 -20.80 -18.35
N ASN A 213 18.99 -21.24 -17.09
CA ASN A 213 20.23 -21.57 -16.39
C ASN A 213 20.58 -23.07 -16.44
N GLY A 214 19.98 -23.84 -17.36
CA GLY A 214 20.28 -25.27 -17.54
C GLY A 214 19.70 -26.18 -16.44
N MET A 215 18.73 -25.69 -15.67
CA MET A 215 18.05 -26.46 -14.63
C MET A 215 16.73 -27.05 -15.15
N LYS A 216 16.19 -28.06 -14.45
CA LYS A 216 14.88 -28.65 -14.76
C LYS A 216 13.78 -27.57 -14.79
N ASP A 217 12.93 -27.61 -15.81
CA ASP A 217 11.73 -26.79 -15.90
C ASP A 217 10.65 -27.28 -14.93
N TYR A 218 10.16 -26.37 -14.11
CA TYR A 218 9.10 -26.62 -13.12
C TYR A 218 7.82 -25.83 -13.43
N SER A 219 7.69 -25.24 -14.61
CA SER A 219 6.54 -24.41 -14.98
C SER A 219 5.20 -25.13 -14.85
N ASP A 220 5.09 -26.34 -15.39
CA ASP A 220 3.86 -27.15 -15.32
C ASP A 220 3.52 -27.66 -13.91
N PRO A 221 4.44 -28.29 -13.15
CA PRO A 221 4.13 -28.69 -11.77
C PRO A 221 3.85 -27.49 -10.88
N PHE A 222 4.48 -26.34 -11.11
CA PHE A 222 4.18 -25.11 -10.37
C PHE A 222 2.75 -24.61 -10.64
N LYS A 223 2.28 -24.64 -11.89
CA LYS A 223 0.87 -24.29 -12.20
C LYS A 223 -0.12 -25.21 -11.49
N LYS A 224 0.14 -26.52 -11.45
CA LYS A 224 -0.71 -27.48 -10.75
C LYS A 224 -0.71 -27.25 -9.24
N TYR A 225 0.47 -26.99 -8.67
CA TYR A 225 0.62 -26.62 -7.26
C TYR A 225 -0.20 -25.37 -6.92
N LEU A 226 -0.12 -24.30 -7.72
CA LEU A 226 -0.91 -23.09 -7.49
C LEU A 226 -2.42 -23.33 -7.59
N LEU A 227 -2.86 -24.21 -8.49
CA LEU A 227 -4.27 -24.58 -8.61
C LEU A 227 -4.77 -25.28 -7.34
N ARG A 228 -4.05 -26.31 -6.86
CA ARG A 228 -4.38 -27.02 -5.62
C ARG A 228 -4.30 -26.11 -4.39
N TYR A 229 -3.29 -25.24 -4.33
CA TYR A 229 -3.16 -24.24 -3.27
C TYR A 229 -4.36 -23.29 -3.24
N THR A 230 -4.83 -22.85 -4.42
CA THR A 230 -6.04 -22.01 -4.56
C THR A 230 -7.31 -22.74 -4.15
N GLN A 231 -7.34 -24.07 -4.26
CA GLN A 231 -8.44 -24.92 -3.80
C GLN A 231 -8.38 -25.22 -2.29
N GLY A 232 -7.39 -24.67 -1.56
CA GLY A 232 -7.26 -24.80 -0.12
C GLY A 232 -6.26 -25.84 0.35
N GLU A 233 -5.64 -26.60 -0.56
CA GLU A 233 -4.59 -27.57 -0.22
C GLU A 233 -3.24 -26.86 0.02
N LYS A 234 -3.08 -26.26 1.21
CA LYS A 234 -1.97 -25.34 1.52
C LYS A 234 -0.70 -25.99 2.10
N SER A 235 -0.65 -27.31 2.21
CA SER A 235 0.51 -28.00 2.78
C SER A 235 1.72 -28.04 1.84
N ALA A 236 2.93 -28.08 2.41
CA ALA A 236 4.17 -28.37 1.71
C ALA A 236 4.15 -29.71 0.98
N ASP A 237 3.36 -30.69 1.45
CA ASP A 237 3.28 -32.00 0.81
C ASP A 237 2.70 -31.90 -0.62
N VAL A 238 1.76 -30.99 -0.84
CA VAL A 238 1.19 -30.69 -2.18
C VAL A 238 2.27 -30.21 -3.14
N PHE A 239 3.20 -29.36 -2.64
CA PHE A 239 4.34 -28.93 -3.45
C PHE A 239 5.22 -30.12 -3.83
N PHE A 240 5.53 -31.00 -2.87
CA PHE A 240 6.39 -32.17 -3.12
C PHE A 240 5.75 -33.16 -4.11
N GLU A 241 4.46 -33.42 -3.97
CA GLU A 241 3.67 -34.27 -4.87
C GLU A 241 3.68 -33.74 -6.31
N GLU A 242 3.31 -32.47 -6.52
CA GLU A 242 3.21 -31.91 -7.86
C GLU A 242 4.58 -31.81 -8.54
N PHE A 243 5.63 -31.51 -7.78
CA PHE A 243 6.99 -31.41 -8.31
C PHE A 243 7.66 -32.78 -8.51
N GLY A 244 7.10 -33.84 -7.92
CA GLY A 244 7.64 -35.20 -7.94
C GLY A 244 9.03 -35.27 -7.30
N VAL A 245 9.23 -34.55 -6.19
CA VAL A 245 10.50 -34.47 -5.45
C VAL A 245 10.24 -34.43 -3.96
N ASP A 246 11.15 -34.98 -3.16
CA ASP A 246 11.10 -34.79 -1.72
C ASP A 246 11.72 -33.45 -1.26
N GLY A 247 11.52 -33.11 0.01
CA GLY A 247 12.06 -31.88 0.59
C GLY A 247 13.60 -31.77 0.56
N LYS A 248 14.32 -32.89 0.60
CA LYS A 248 15.79 -32.93 0.53
C LYS A 248 16.28 -32.71 -0.89
N GLU A 249 15.63 -33.30 -1.88
CA GLU A 249 15.91 -33.15 -3.30
C GLU A 249 15.74 -31.70 -3.75
N ILE A 250 14.61 -31.06 -3.44
CA ILE A 250 14.40 -29.64 -3.79
C ILE A 250 15.36 -28.73 -3.02
N SER A 251 15.67 -29.03 -1.76
CA SER A 251 16.67 -28.27 -1.01
C SER A 251 18.07 -28.38 -1.62
N ASN A 252 18.44 -29.55 -2.15
CA ASN A 252 19.68 -29.76 -2.88
C ASN A 252 19.67 -29.04 -4.23
N ASP A 253 18.55 -29.08 -4.96
CA ASP A 253 18.36 -28.34 -6.21
C ASP A 253 18.59 -26.84 -6.00
N LEU A 254 17.96 -26.29 -4.96
CA LEU A 254 18.07 -24.87 -4.61
C LEU A 254 19.49 -24.50 -4.16
N ARG A 255 20.16 -25.34 -3.36
CA ARG A 255 21.58 -25.13 -2.98
C ARG A 255 22.54 -25.21 -4.18
N ARG A 256 22.28 -26.10 -5.13
CA ARG A 256 23.02 -26.19 -6.39
C ARG A 256 22.83 -24.92 -7.21
N TYR A 257 21.59 -24.45 -7.32
CA TYR A 257 21.25 -23.21 -8.01
C TYR A 257 21.93 -21.99 -7.37
N ALA A 258 21.85 -21.87 -6.04
CA ALA A 258 22.53 -20.84 -5.25
C ALA A 258 24.05 -20.82 -5.45
N GLY A 259 24.63 -21.99 -5.74
CA GLY A 259 26.06 -22.18 -5.92
C GLY A 259 26.60 -21.83 -7.30
N MET A 260 25.74 -21.42 -8.24
CA MET A 260 26.15 -21.02 -9.57
C MET A 260 27.01 -19.76 -9.51
N LYS A 261 28.04 -19.68 -10.37
CA LYS A 261 28.92 -18.50 -10.43
C LYS A 261 28.22 -17.27 -10.98
N MET A 262 27.25 -17.48 -11.88
CA MET A 262 26.44 -16.44 -12.52
C MET A 262 25.05 -17.01 -12.80
N TRP A 263 24.05 -16.15 -12.76
CA TRP A 263 22.72 -16.45 -13.26
C TRP A 263 22.42 -15.64 -14.52
N ASN A 264 21.68 -16.23 -15.43
CA ASN A 264 21.07 -15.53 -16.55
C ASN A 264 20.01 -14.54 -16.04
N ALA A 265 19.82 -13.47 -16.81
CA ALA A 265 18.80 -12.44 -16.62
C ALA A 265 17.96 -12.33 -17.90
N ILE A 266 16.73 -11.85 -17.78
CA ILE A 266 15.87 -11.60 -18.95
C ILE A 266 15.89 -10.11 -19.25
N GLY A 267 16.22 -9.77 -20.51
CA GLY A 267 16.16 -8.41 -21.01
C GLY A 267 15.12 -8.28 -22.11
N ILE A 268 14.30 -7.22 -22.05
CA ILE A 268 13.37 -6.84 -23.12
C ILE A 268 13.62 -5.41 -23.55
N GLU A 269 13.28 -5.08 -24.80
CA GLU A 269 13.32 -3.71 -25.28
C GLU A 269 12.12 -2.93 -24.76
N VAL A 270 12.42 -1.85 -24.03
CA VAL A 270 11.43 -0.90 -23.52
C VAL A 270 11.89 0.48 -23.95
N PRO A 271 11.16 1.15 -24.86
CA PRO A 271 11.53 2.49 -25.25
C PRO A 271 11.40 3.40 -24.03
N ASP A 272 12.35 4.32 -23.90
CA ASP A 272 12.20 5.41 -22.95
C ASP A 272 11.05 6.30 -23.39
N ILE A 273 10.03 6.43 -22.55
CA ILE A 273 8.81 7.19 -22.85
C ILE A 273 8.90 8.52 -22.11
N PRO A 274 8.78 9.67 -22.80
CA PRO A 274 8.71 10.96 -22.16
C PRO A 274 7.58 10.99 -21.12
N THR A 275 7.94 11.23 -19.87
CA THR A 275 6.95 11.38 -18.81
C THR A 275 6.46 12.82 -18.79
N ASN A 276 5.25 13.06 -19.29
CA ASN A 276 4.60 14.35 -19.09
C ASN A 276 4.18 14.47 -17.63
N VAL A 277 4.80 15.38 -16.89
CA VAL A 277 4.54 15.58 -15.47
C VAL A 277 4.03 16.99 -15.24
N LYS A 278 2.78 17.11 -14.77
CA LYS A 278 2.27 18.37 -14.22
C LYS A 278 2.89 18.59 -12.85
N ASP A 279 3.33 19.80 -12.56
CA ASP A 279 4.05 20.17 -11.34
C ASP A 279 3.35 21.38 -10.70
N HIS A 280 2.96 21.23 -9.43
CA HIS A 280 2.29 22.25 -8.63
C HIS A 280 3.05 22.43 -7.31
N SER A 281 3.46 23.66 -7.01
CA SER A 281 4.07 23.97 -5.71
C SER A 281 2.98 24.08 -4.66
N LEU A 282 3.15 23.43 -3.51
CA LEU A 282 2.16 23.46 -2.44
C LEU A 282 2.42 24.64 -1.51
N ASN A 283 1.38 25.42 -1.24
CA ASN A 283 1.42 26.43 -0.19
C ASN A 283 1.34 25.79 1.20
N GLU A 284 1.63 26.55 2.26
CA GLU A 284 1.69 26.01 3.63
C GLU A 284 0.41 25.27 4.07
N GLN A 285 -0.77 25.80 3.70
CA GLN A 285 -2.05 25.16 3.99
C GLN A 285 -2.22 23.83 3.25
N GLU A 286 -1.89 23.77 1.96
CA GLU A 286 -1.92 22.51 1.20
C GLU A 286 -0.97 21.46 1.79
N VAL A 287 0.21 21.88 2.26
CA VAL A 287 1.17 21.00 2.92
C VAL A 287 0.62 20.43 4.23
N VAL A 288 -0.07 21.24 5.03
CA VAL A 288 -0.76 20.77 6.24
C VAL A 288 -1.81 19.74 5.86
N ASN A 289 -2.65 20.04 4.87
CA ASN A 289 -3.74 19.16 4.44
C ASN A 289 -3.27 17.78 3.97
N ILE A 290 -2.23 17.70 3.11
CA ILE A 290 -1.72 16.40 2.64
C ILE A 290 -1.07 15.58 3.77
N LYS A 291 -0.47 16.25 4.77
CA LYS A 291 0.11 15.57 5.94
C LYS A 291 -0.98 15.07 6.88
N VAL A 292 -2.01 15.88 7.14
CA VAL A 292 -3.19 15.45 7.91
C VAL A 292 -3.83 14.24 7.23
N ARG A 293 -4.05 14.28 5.92
CA ARG A 293 -4.57 13.14 5.14
C ARG A 293 -3.71 11.89 5.30
N LEU A 294 -2.40 12.01 5.16
CA LEU A 294 -1.50 10.86 5.35
C LEU A 294 -1.54 10.32 6.79
N ALA A 295 -1.60 11.19 7.80
CA ALA A 295 -1.69 10.80 9.19
C ALA A 295 -3.02 10.07 9.50
N LEU A 296 -4.15 10.60 9.02
CA LEU A 296 -5.46 9.96 9.13
C LEU A 296 -5.48 8.60 8.43
N ALA A 297 -4.98 8.53 7.18
CA ALA A 297 -4.89 7.27 6.45
C ALA A 297 -4.06 6.24 7.23
N SER A 298 -2.99 6.67 7.90
CA SER A 298 -2.09 5.81 8.68
C SER A 298 -2.61 5.50 10.09
N ASN A 299 -3.88 5.84 10.38
CA ASN A 299 -4.52 5.74 11.71
C ASN A 299 -3.76 6.47 12.83
N ASN A 300 -2.96 7.48 12.48
CA ASN A 300 -2.20 8.27 13.45
C ASN A 300 -2.97 9.57 13.79
N TRP A 301 -4.08 9.38 14.49
CA TRP A 301 -5.02 10.43 14.88
C TRP A 301 -4.38 11.52 15.75
N ASP A 302 -3.53 11.12 16.69
CA ASP A 302 -2.82 12.05 17.57
C ASP A 302 -1.90 12.98 16.77
N TYR A 303 -1.14 12.44 15.82
CA TYR A 303 -0.28 13.29 14.99
C TYR A 303 -1.08 14.18 14.05
N ALA A 304 -2.19 13.70 13.49
CA ALA A 304 -3.11 14.53 12.71
C ALA A 304 -3.65 15.71 13.54
N LYS A 305 -4.04 15.46 14.80
CA LYS A 305 -4.46 16.49 15.77
C LYS A 305 -3.34 17.48 16.06
N THR A 306 -2.12 16.99 16.32
CA THR A 306 -0.96 17.86 16.54
C THR A 306 -0.73 18.79 15.35
N LEU A 307 -0.72 18.25 14.12
CA LEU A 307 -0.54 19.04 12.89
C LEU A 307 -1.57 20.18 12.79
N LEU A 308 -2.85 19.91 13.03
CA LEU A 308 -3.89 20.93 12.97
C LEU A 308 -3.72 21.95 14.12
N SER A 309 -3.40 21.49 15.34
CA SER A 309 -3.23 22.35 16.50
C SER A 309 -2.03 23.32 16.41
N GLU A 310 -0.93 22.90 15.77
CA GLU A 310 0.26 23.73 15.54
C GLU A 310 0.04 24.73 14.39
N ASN A 311 -0.92 24.45 13.50
CA ASN A 311 -1.16 25.20 12.26
C ASN A 311 -2.56 25.84 12.22
N LYS A 312 -3.14 26.22 13.36
CA LYS A 312 -4.52 26.74 13.47
C LYS A 312 -4.88 27.83 12.46
N LYS A 313 -3.94 28.73 12.12
CA LYS A 313 -4.15 29.82 11.16
C LYS A 313 -4.24 29.36 9.70
N LEU A 314 -3.80 28.14 9.41
CA LEU A 314 -3.78 27.55 8.08
C LEU A 314 -4.95 26.57 7.85
N ILE A 315 -5.82 26.35 8.85
CA ILE A 315 -6.94 25.42 8.73
C ILE A 315 -8.02 26.01 7.81
N ASN A 316 -8.26 25.37 6.67
CA ASN A 316 -9.42 25.61 5.80
C ASN A 316 -10.54 24.61 6.10
N SER A 317 -11.58 24.59 5.26
CA SER A 317 -12.70 23.64 5.35
C SER A 317 -12.28 22.17 5.35
N GLU A 318 -11.27 21.77 4.56
CA GLU A 318 -10.71 20.41 4.62
C GLU A 318 -10.10 20.12 6.00
N GLY A 319 -9.32 21.06 6.56
CA GLY A 319 -8.74 20.92 7.89
C GLY A 319 -9.78 20.91 9.02
N ARG A 320 -10.85 21.72 8.90
CA ARG A 320 -11.98 21.72 9.85
C ARG A 320 -12.75 20.41 9.80
N ALA A 321 -13.01 19.89 8.59
CA ALA A 321 -13.66 18.60 8.41
C ALA A 321 -12.80 17.45 8.98
N ALA A 322 -11.49 17.50 8.79
CA ALA A 322 -10.56 16.55 9.42
C ALA A 322 -10.58 16.65 10.96
N LEU A 323 -10.62 17.86 11.53
CA LEU A 323 -10.78 18.06 12.97
C LEU A 323 -12.10 17.46 13.49
N ALA A 324 -13.20 17.65 12.75
CA ALA A 324 -14.49 17.09 13.12
C ALA A 324 -14.45 15.55 13.20
N ILE A 325 -13.78 14.88 12.26
CA ILE A 325 -13.54 13.42 12.34
C ILE A 325 -12.71 13.09 13.58
N ILE A 326 -11.57 13.77 13.79
CA ILE A 326 -10.66 13.49 14.91
C ILE A 326 -11.37 13.65 16.27
N GLN A 327 -12.16 14.70 16.44
CA GLN A 327 -12.92 14.96 17.66
C GLN A 327 -14.09 13.99 17.81
N GLY A 328 -14.81 13.72 16.72
CA GLY A 328 -15.91 12.77 16.66
C GLY A 328 -15.48 11.36 17.07
N HIS A 329 -14.34 10.91 16.58
CA HIS A 329 -13.80 9.57 16.86
C HIS A 329 -13.31 9.39 18.31
N ALA A 330 -12.95 10.48 19.00
CA ALA A 330 -12.37 10.42 20.33
C ALA A 330 -13.38 10.18 21.47
N SER A 331 -14.68 10.25 21.20
CA SER A 331 -15.74 10.16 22.22
C SER A 331 -17.01 9.51 21.67
N ASN A 332 -17.72 8.77 22.52
CA ASN A 332 -19.08 8.27 22.22
C ASN A 332 -20.16 9.33 22.46
N GLU A 333 -19.81 10.44 23.08
CA GLU A 333 -20.70 11.58 23.32
C GLU A 333 -20.46 12.67 22.28
N VAL A 334 -21.48 13.50 22.08
CA VAL A 334 -21.41 14.70 21.24
C VAL A 334 -20.45 15.70 21.87
N GLY A 335 -19.38 16.03 21.15
CA GLY A 335 -18.37 17.00 21.57
C GLY A 335 -18.29 18.23 20.67
N GLU A 336 -17.08 18.81 20.62
CA GLU A 336 -16.75 19.99 19.82
C GLU A 336 -16.91 19.77 18.30
N GLU A 337 -17.02 18.52 17.84
CA GLU A 337 -17.26 18.21 16.43
C GLU A 337 -18.58 18.77 15.92
N ALA A 338 -19.59 18.94 16.79
CA ALA A 338 -20.91 19.42 16.40
C ALA A 338 -20.86 20.84 15.80
N SER A 339 -20.14 21.76 16.45
CA SER A 339 -20.01 23.14 15.94
C SER A 339 -19.21 23.19 14.64
N LEU A 340 -18.20 22.33 14.48
CA LEU A 340 -17.44 22.24 13.22
C LEU A 340 -18.32 21.74 12.08
N ILE A 341 -19.17 20.74 12.32
CA ILE A 341 -20.12 20.22 11.32
C ILE A 341 -21.12 21.29 10.93
N GLU A 342 -21.72 22.00 11.90
CA GLU A 342 -22.65 23.11 11.64
C GLU A 342 -22.01 24.21 10.78
N GLU A 343 -20.81 24.67 11.14
CA GLU A 343 -20.07 25.67 10.35
C GLU A 343 -19.78 25.21 8.91
N LEU A 344 -19.46 23.93 8.72
CA LEU A 344 -19.15 23.36 7.41
C LEU A 344 -20.39 23.21 6.53
N LEU A 345 -21.55 22.90 7.13
CA LEU A 345 -22.83 22.80 6.41
C LEU A 345 -23.34 24.16 5.92
N GLU A 346 -22.97 25.25 6.61
CA GLU A 346 -23.31 26.62 6.20
C GLU A 346 -22.37 27.19 5.12
N GLU A 347 -21.24 26.53 4.85
CA GLU A 347 -20.23 27.01 3.92
C GLU A 347 -20.69 26.83 2.45
N GLN A 348 -20.71 27.94 1.68
CA GLN A 348 -21.24 27.95 0.31
C GLN A 348 -20.48 27.05 -0.67
N SER A 349 -19.19 26.79 -0.41
CA SER A 349 -18.33 26.03 -1.32
C SER A 349 -17.30 25.24 -0.53
N LEU A 350 -17.36 23.92 -0.67
CA LEU A 350 -16.39 22.99 -0.12
C LEU A 350 -15.57 22.35 -1.25
N SER A 351 -14.31 22.04 -0.96
CA SER A 351 -13.52 21.19 -1.86
C SER A 351 -14.07 19.75 -1.81
N GLY A 352 -13.79 18.94 -2.85
CA GLY A 352 -14.21 17.54 -2.85
C GLY A 352 -13.70 16.74 -1.67
N VAL A 353 -12.51 17.06 -1.15
CA VAL A 353 -11.95 16.41 0.05
C VAL A 353 -12.67 16.88 1.30
N ALA A 354 -13.00 18.17 1.40
CA ALA A 354 -13.78 18.68 2.52
C ALA A 354 -15.18 18.04 2.55
N HIS A 355 -15.82 17.83 1.39
CA HIS A 355 -17.05 17.04 1.29
C HIS A 355 -16.86 15.60 1.77
N ALA A 356 -15.79 14.91 1.35
CA ALA A 356 -15.51 13.54 1.78
C ALA A 356 -15.35 13.44 3.31
N TYR A 357 -14.62 14.38 3.90
CA TYR A 357 -14.36 14.42 5.33
C TYR A 357 -15.58 14.87 6.13
N LEU A 358 -16.36 15.83 5.63
CA LEU A 358 -17.61 16.23 6.27
C LEU A 358 -18.60 15.06 6.28
N ALA A 359 -18.70 14.31 5.19
CA ALA A 359 -19.53 13.10 5.14
C ALA A 359 -19.10 12.03 6.16
N HIS A 360 -17.79 11.86 6.35
CA HIS A 360 -17.25 10.98 7.40
C HIS A 360 -17.60 11.50 8.79
N ALA A 361 -17.38 12.79 9.07
CA ALA A 361 -17.73 13.39 10.35
C ALA A 361 -19.24 13.27 10.65
N LEU A 362 -20.10 13.46 9.64
CA LEU A 362 -21.54 13.28 9.75
C LEU A 362 -21.93 11.83 10.06
N TRP A 363 -21.26 10.84 9.47
CA TRP A 363 -21.44 9.43 9.83
C TRP A 363 -21.13 9.21 11.31
N ASP A 364 -19.94 9.63 11.77
CA ASP A 364 -19.53 9.46 13.17
C ASP A 364 -20.49 10.20 14.13
N PHE A 365 -20.97 11.38 13.73
CA PHE A 365 -21.93 12.16 14.49
C PHE A 365 -23.32 11.51 14.53
N ALA A 366 -23.75 10.86 13.45
CA ALA A 366 -25.03 10.16 13.35
C ALA A 366 -25.11 8.97 14.32
N GLU A 367 -23.99 8.28 14.57
CA GLU A 367 -23.90 7.20 15.57
C GLU A 367 -24.18 7.70 17.00
N LYS A 368 -23.98 9.00 17.27
CA LYS A 368 -24.23 9.65 18.57
C LYS A 368 -25.61 10.28 18.67
N LYS A 369 -26.39 10.28 17.58
CA LYS A 369 -27.70 10.95 17.46
C LYS A 369 -28.76 10.00 16.88
N PRO A 370 -29.14 8.93 17.61
CA PRO A 370 -30.05 7.90 17.08
C PRO A 370 -31.39 8.47 16.58
N ASP A 371 -31.92 9.49 17.26
CA ASP A 371 -33.20 10.12 16.91
C ASP A 371 -33.18 10.88 15.57
N ASN A 372 -32.00 11.31 15.12
CA ASN A 372 -31.83 12.06 13.86
C ASN A 372 -30.91 11.33 12.86
N ARG A 373 -30.60 10.06 13.12
CA ARG A 373 -29.58 9.32 12.37
C ARG A 373 -29.87 9.26 10.88
N GLY A 374 -31.11 9.00 10.48
CA GLY A 374 -31.50 8.90 9.07
C GLY A 374 -31.25 10.20 8.29
N ALA A 375 -31.60 11.36 8.85
CA ALA A 375 -31.39 12.64 8.18
C ALA A 375 -29.89 12.98 8.06
N LEU A 376 -29.11 12.71 9.11
CA LEU A 376 -27.65 12.90 9.09
C LEU A 376 -26.98 12.00 8.06
N LEU A 377 -27.44 10.76 7.89
CA LEU A 377 -26.94 9.85 6.87
C LEU A 377 -27.32 10.27 5.45
N GLU A 378 -28.50 10.86 5.23
CA GLU A 378 -28.86 11.44 3.93
C GLU A 378 -27.96 12.64 3.59
N GLU A 379 -27.65 13.49 4.57
CA GLU A 379 -26.71 14.60 4.40
C GLU A 379 -25.29 14.08 4.08
N ALA A 380 -24.82 13.08 4.84
CA ALA A 380 -23.54 12.43 4.60
C ALA A 380 -23.47 11.83 3.18
N LEU A 381 -24.57 11.19 2.72
CA LEU A 381 -24.63 10.62 1.39
C LEU A 381 -24.52 11.68 0.29
N SER A 382 -25.21 12.81 0.44
CA SER A 382 -25.12 13.95 -0.51
C SER A 382 -23.67 14.43 -0.66
N HIS A 383 -22.96 14.57 0.46
CA HIS A 383 -21.56 14.97 0.47
C HIS A 383 -20.62 13.90 -0.09
N PHE A 384 -20.83 12.61 0.21
CA PHE A 384 -20.04 11.54 -0.41
C PHE A 384 -20.22 11.50 -1.93
N GLU A 385 -21.45 11.65 -2.43
CA GLU A 385 -21.74 11.68 -3.85
C GLU A 385 -21.09 12.87 -4.56
N THR A 386 -21.09 14.04 -3.89
CA THR A 386 -20.38 15.23 -4.39
C THR A 386 -18.87 15.01 -4.43
N ALA A 387 -18.28 14.47 -3.36
CA ALA A 387 -16.86 14.14 -3.31
C ALA A 387 -16.47 13.10 -4.36
N ARG A 388 -17.32 12.10 -4.60
CA ARG A 388 -17.16 11.06 -5.63
C ARG A 388 -17.16 11.67 -7.03
N ALA A 389 -18.11 12.55 -7.33
CA ALA A 389 -18.18 13.26 -8.62
C ALA A 389 -16.93 14.11 -8.89
N GLN A 390 -16.27 14.59 -7.82
CA GLN A 390 -15.01 15.34 -7.88
C GLN A 390 -13.75 14.46 -7.75
N ASN A 391 -13.88 13.12 -7.81
CA ASN A 391 -12.76 12.16 -7.65
C ASN A 391 -11.91 12.40 -6.38
N SER A 392 -12.57 12.73 -5.27
CA SER A 392 -11.93 13.16 -4.02
C SER A 392 -12.16 12.21 -2.83
N LEU A 393 -12.54 10.96 -3.08
CA LEU A 393 -12.67 9.92 -2.04
C LEU A 393 -11.35 9.16 -1.90
N TYR A 394 -10.53 9.48 -0.89
CA TYR A 394 -9.18 8.92 -0.65
C TYR A 394 -9.17 7.71 0.31
N GLY A 395 -10.30 7.03 0.46
CA GLY A 395 -10.47 5.85 1.31
C GLY A 395 -11.90 5.69 1.85
N GLU A 396 -12.68 6.77 1.79
CA GLU A 396 -14.03 6.85 2.35
C GLU A 396 -15.08 6.06 1.54
N ASN A 397 -14.70 5.46 0.41
CA ASN A 397 -15.61 4.61 -0.38
C ASN A 397 -16.21 3.46 0.43
N THR A 398 -15.46 2.91 1.40
CA THR A 398 -16.00 1.89 2.32
C THR A 398 -17.13 2.45 3.18
N LEU A 399 -17.00 3.69 3.65
CA LEU A 399 -17.99 4.36 4.47
C LEU A 399 -19.25 4.70 3.66
N LEU A 400 -19.08 5.11 2.40
CA LEU A 400 -20.19 5.27 1.45
C LEU A 400 -21.02 3.99 1.30
N VAL A 401 -20.39 2.82 1.21
CA VAL A 401 -21.11 1.52 1.21
C VAL A 401 -21.94 1.35 2.48
N LYS A 402 -21.39 1.68 3.65
CA LYS A 402 -22.13 1.61 4.93
C LYS A 402 -23.33 2.55 4.93
N VAL A 403 -23.13 3.81 4.52
CA VAL A 403 -24.22 4.80 4.41
C VAL A 403 -25.34 4.30 3.50
N TYR A 404 -25.01 3.78 2.31
CA TYR A 404 -26.01 3.21 1.40
C TYR A 404 -26.81 2.09 2.07
N TRP A 405 -26.13 1.19 2.78
CA TRP A 405 -26.78 0.06 3.43
C TRP A 405 -27.72 0.49 4.56
N GLU A 406 -27.26 1.40 5.41
CA GLU A 406 -28.00 1.91 6.56
C GLU A 406 -29.25 2.70 6.16
N LEU A 407 -29.21 3.40 5.02
CA LEU A 407 -30.37 4.07 4.41
C LEU A 407 -31.30 3.09 3.65
N GLY A 408 -31.06 1.78 3.73
CA GLY A 408 -31.86 0.77 3.02
C GLY A 408 -31.61 0.69 1.51
N ARG A 409 -30.62 1.43 0.97
CA ARG A 409 -30.25 1.46 -0.45
C ARG A 409 -29.32 0.30 -0.81
N ARG A 410 -29.75 -0.94 -0.53
CA ARG A 410 -28.94 -2.17 -0.63
C ARG A 410 -28.31 -2.37 -2.01
N GLN A 411 -29.05 -2.13 -3.09
CA GLN A 411 -28.53 -2.27 -4.45
C GLN A 411 -27.36 -1.29 -4.71
N SER A 412 -27.46 -0.05 -4.21
CA SER A 412 -26.38 0.93 -4.35
C SER A 412 -25.13 0.51 -3.56
N ALA A 413 -25.30 -0.01 -2.34
CA ALA A 413 -24.19 -0.56 -1.56
C ALA A 413 -23.47 -1.70 -2.30
N LEU A 414 -24.23 -2.66 -2.84
CA LEU A 414 -23.67 -3.80 -3.60
C LEU A 414 -23.00 -3.34 -4.90
N ASN A 415 -23.62 -2.41 -5.63
CA ASN A 415 -23.02 -1.84 -6.84
C ASN A 415 -21.70 -1.13 -6.54
N GLU A 416 -21.62 -0.43 -5.42
CA GLU A 416 -20.40 0.26 -4.99
C GLU A 416 -19.31 -0.73 -4.56
N ILE A 417 -19.64 -1.81 -3.85
CA ILE A 417 -18.71 -2.93 -3.57
C ILE A 417 -18.18 -3.52 -4.89
N ILE A 418 -19.06 -3.81 -5.86
CA ILE A 418 -18.66 -4.33 -7.17
C ILE A 418 -17.73 -3.35 -7.90
N ARG A 419 -18.02 -2.05 -7.83
CA ARG A 419 -17.15 -1.01 -8.41
C ARG A 419 -15.77 -1.05 -7.76
N LEU A 420 -15.69 -1.10 -6.44
CA LEU A 420 -14.43 -1.16 -5.70
C LEU A 420 -13.64 -2.44 -6.02
N LEU A 421 -14.32 -3.59 -6.11
CA LEU A 421 -13.71 -4.85 -6.54
C LEU A 421 -13.19 -4.78 -7.98
N LYS A 422 -13.88 -4.08 -8.89
CA LYS A 422 -13.35 -3.86 -10.26
C LYS A 422 -12.14 -2.93 -10.28
N LEU A 423 -12.13 -1.91 -9.44
CA LEU A 423 -11.02 -0.96 -9.35
C LEU A 423 -9.78 -1.58 -8.71
N ASN A 424 -9.95 -2.39 -7.69
CA ASN A 424 -8.87 -3.05 -6.97
C ASN A 424 -9.30 -4.43 -6.45
N PRO A 425 -9.36 -5.48 -7.30
CA PRO A 425 -9.78 -6.83 -6.91
C PRO A 425 -8.92 -7.42 -5.79
N ALA A 426 -7.67 -6.96 -5.74
CA ALA A 426 -6.65 -7.24 -4.76
C ALA A 426 -6.93 -6.79 -3.34
N SER A 427 -7.79 -5.78 -3.20
CA SER A 427 -7.86 -5.00 -1.98
C SER A 427 -8.44 -5.86 -0.87
N ARG A 428 -7.64 -6.14 0.15
CA ARG A 428 -8.07 -6.91 1.32
C ARG A 428 -9.17 -6.16 2.06
N SER A 429 -9.06 -4.84 2.15
CA SER A 429 -10.12 -4.04 2.77
C SER A 429 -11.44 -4.09 1.99
N VAL A 430 -11.39 -4.10 0.65
CA VAL A 430 -12.60 -4.27 -0.18
C VAL A 430 -13.13 -5.71 -0.13
N ASN A 431 -12.28 -6.74 -0.14
CA ASN A 431 -12.73 -8.13 -0.01
C ASN A 431 -13.33 -8.38 1.38
N LEU A 432 -12.78 -7.79 2.44
CA LEU A 432 -13.38 -7.85 3.78
C LEU A 432 -14.77 -7.20 3.79
N LEU A 433 -14.90 -6.01 3.18
CA LEU A 433 -16.18 -5.32 3.01
C LEU A 433 -17.16 -6.18 2.20
N ALA A 434 -16.73 -6.76 1.07
CA ALA A 434 -17.57 -7.62 0.24
C ALA A 434 -18.04 -8.85 1.01
N GLY A 435 -17.16 -9.47 1.79
CA GLY A 435 -17.48 -10.59 2.67
C GLY A 435 -18.53 -10.24 3.72
N GLU A 436 -18.28 -9.18 4.50
CA GLU A 436 -19.20 -8.70 5.54
C GLU A 436 -20.60 -8.41 4.98
N TYR A 437 -20.68 -7.72 3.84
CA TYR A 437 -21.95 -7.35 3.24
C TYR A 437 -22.63 -8.49 2.49
N SER A 438 -21.88 -9.50 2.04
CA SER A 438 -22.45 -10.74 1.52
C SER A 438 -23.14 -11.54 2.63
N ILE A 439 -22.57 -11.58 3.84
CA ILE A 439 -23.23 -12.17 5.03
C ILE A 439 -24.55 -11.42 5.30
N LYS A 440 -24.50 -10.08 5.38
CA LYS A 440 -25.69 -9.25 5.61
C LYS A 440 -26.76 -9.39 4.52
N ALA A 441 -26.35 -9.73 3.29
CA ALA A 441 -27.24 -9.98 2.16
C ALA A 441 -27.79 -11.42 2.09
N GLY A 442 -27.37 -12.33 2.98
CA GLY A 442 -27.77 -13.74 2.94
C GLY A 442 -27.09 -14.53 1.83
N MET A 443 -25.86 -14.15 1.45
CA MET A 443 -25.04 -14.78 0.42
C MET A 443 -23.79 -15.45 1.04
N PRO A 444 -23.94 -16.55 1.80
CA PRO A 444 -22.84 -17.14 2.57
C PRO A 444 -21.71 -17.68 1.69
N GLN A 445 -22.02 -18.22 0.50
CA GLN A 445 -21.00 -18.75 -0.41
C GLN A 445 -20.12 -17.63 -0.99
N ASP A 446 -20.73 -16.50 -1.38
CA ASP A 446 -19.98 -15.33 -1.83
C ASP A 446 -19.16 -14.72 -0.68
N ALA A 447 -19.72 -14.71 0.54
CA ALA A 447 -19.00 -14.28 1.72
C ALA A 447 -17.73 -15.11 1.96
N ARG A 448 -17.84 -16.45 1.93
CA ARG A 448 -16.68 -17.36 2.08
C ARG A 448 -15.62 -17.08 1.02
N LEU A 449 -16.01 -16.86 -0.24
CA LEU A 449 -15.08 -16.55 -1.32
C LEU A 449 -14.24 -15.31 -1.00
N PHE A 450 -14.88 -14.21 -0.60
CA PHE A 450 -14.17 -12.95 -0.33
C PHE A 450 -13.36 -13.00 0.97
N LEU A 451 -13.91 -13.59 2.03
CA LEU A 451 -13.22 -13.68 3.33
C LEU A 451 -12.00 -14.58 3.27
N ASN A 452 -12.07 -15.72 2.56
CA ASN A 452 -10.90 -16.57 2.35
C ASN A 452 -9.78 -15.83 1.62
N ARG A 453 -10.09 -14.99 0.62
CA ARG A 453 -9.07 -14.15 -0.04
C ARG A 453 -8.38 -13.20 0.93
N VAL A 454 -9.12 -12.61 1.88
CA VAL A 454 -8.53 -11.74 2.92
C VAL A 454 -7.54 -12.53 3.77
N VAL A 455 -7.92 -13.71 4.24
CA VAL A 455 -7.05 -14.60 5.02
C VAL A 455 -5.81 -14.98 4.22
N ASP A 456 -5.99 -15.34 2.96
CA ASP A 456 -4.95 -15.84 2.08
C ASP A 456 -3.92 -14.79 1.68
N TRP A 457 -4.35 -13.54 1.54
CA TRP A 457 -3.48 -12.41 1.19
C TRP A 457 -2.94 -11.67 2.42
N ALA A 458 -3.24 -12.12 3.63
CA ALA A 458 -2.73 -11.51 4.85
C ALA A 458 -1.26 -11.88 5.12
N HIS A 459 -0.46 -10.88 5.48
CA HIS A 459 0.93 -11.06 5.92
C HIS A 459 1.02 -11.36 7.43
N SER A 460 -0.08 -11.29 8.17
CA SER A 460 -0.17 -11.75 9.56
C SER A 460 -1.60 -12.15 9.90
N GLU A 461 -1.77 -12.96 10.94
CA GLU A 461 -3.10 -13.30 11.47
C GLU A 461 -3.85 -12.05 11.93
N GLU A 462 -3.16 -11.08 12.56
CA GLU A 462 -3.73 -9.76 12.90
C GLU A 462 -4.37 -9.06 11.70
N GLN A 463 -3.78 -9.18 10.50
CA GLN A 463 -4.35 -8.60 9.29
C GLN A 463 -5.57 -9.37 8.75
N ALA A 464 -5.74 -10.63 9.15
CA ALA A 464 -6.82 -11.51 8.74
C ALA A 464 -7.90 -11.70 9.82
N GLU A 465 -7.66 -11.24 11.05
CA GLU A 465 -8.43 -11.61 12.24
C GLU A 465 -9.93 -11.42 12.03
N LYS A 466 -10.33 -10.27 11.49
CA LYS A 466 -11.74 -9.99 11.25
C LYS A 466 -12.37 -10.94 10.24
N ALA A 467 -11.63 -11.33 9.20
CA ALA A 467 -12.11 -12.29 8.21
C ALA A 467 -12.24 -13.69 8.81
N ILE A 468 -11.29 -14.11 9.65
CA ILE A 468 -11.35 -15.38 10.38
C ILE A 468 -12.58 -15.43 11.29
N GLN A 469 -12.85 -14.37 12.05
CA GLN A 469 -14.04 -14.27 12.89
C GLN A 469 -15.35 -14.39 12.10
N LEU A 470 -15.43 -13.73 10.94
CA LEU A 470 -16.62 -13.79 10.08
C LEU A 470 -16.79 -15.16 9.41
N LEU A 471 -15.69 -15.85 9.08
CA LEU A 471 -15.73 -17.23 8.57
C LEU A 471 -16.23 -18.20 9.64
N ALA A 472 -15.75 -18.08 10.88
CA ALA A 472 -16.24 -18.88 12.00
C ALA A 472 -17.75 -18.67 12.23
N GLN A 473 -18.23 -17.43 12.12
CA GLN A 473 -19.66 -17.13 12.20
C GLN A 473 -20.47 -17.86 11.10
N LEU A 474 -19.93 -17.97 9.88
CA LEU A 474 -20.59 -18.71 8.80
C LEU A 474 -20.64 -20.22 9.08
N ASP A 475 -19.58 -20.78 9.66
CA ASP A 475 -19.54 -22.19 10.06
C ASP A 475 -20.60 -22.51 11.13
N ASP A 476 -20.78 -21.60 12.10
CA ASP A 476 -21.84 -21.72 13.12
C ASP A 476 -23.24 -21.65 12.52
N ILE A 477 -23.46 -20.80 11.49
CA ILE A 477 -24.74 -20.70 10.78
C ILE A 477 -25.05 -22.01 10.05
N ASP A 478 -24.08 -22.59 9.36
CA ASP A 478 -24.25 -23.85 8.63
C ASP A 478 -24.55 -25.00 9.61
N ALA A 479 -23.84 -25.06 10.75
CA ALA A 479 -24.06 -26.06 11.79
C ALA A 479 -25.42 -25.96 12.49
N GLN A 480 -26.08 -24.80 12.46
CA GLN A 480 -27.45 -24.62 12.97
C GLN A 480 -28.53 -24.93 11.94
N ALA A 481 -28.17 -25.00 10.65
CA ALA A 481 -29.08 -25.31 9.56
C ALA A 481 -29.16 -26.81 9.24
N GLU A 482 -28.16 -27.59 9.67
CA GLU A 482 -28.14 -29.07 9.71
C GLU A 482 -28.91 -29.62 10.93
#